data_AF-A0A2D8K1N2-F1
#
_entry.id   AF-A0A2D8K1N2-F1
#
_cell.length_a   1.000
_cell.length_b   1.000
_cell.length_c   1.000
_cell.angle_alpha   90.00
_cell.angle_beta   90.00
_cell.angle_gamma   90.00
#
_symmetry.space_group_name_H-M   'P 1'
#
loop_
_entity.id
_entity.type
_entity.pdbx_description
1 polymer ?
#
loop_
_entity_poly.entity_id
_entity_poly.type
_entity_poly.pdbx_seq_one_letter_code
_entity_poly.pdbx_strand_id
1 'polypeptide(L)'
;MPTMQKIDGEQFAIGPAISSALDRFSEDLRGQNFLRGLDRETFADEAAGYFNRLNSIHPFREGNGRTQREFMTALAKNAGHELNFDVVSAERMAQASIAGHERGDVDAFKRMFREISDPERVQALEKAQNFLTSQGFDWLNRYMATTEPGRCYDGVLVGVGGSDFMMHDKQNILVGKTKDLPRPLPEQGQHVVFETPQRTRANAREGRGRDDDFGHGLG
;
A
#
# COMPACT_ATOMS: atom_id res chain seq x y z
N MET A 1 -22.05 28.56 -4.16
CA MET A 1 -20.78 27.81 -4.38
C MET A 1 -21.02 26.39 -3.89
N PRO A 2 -20.91 25.34 -4.72
CA PRO A 2 -21.11 23.98 -4.22
C PRO A 2 -19.89 23.58 -3.38
N THR A 3 -20.10 23.46 -2.07
CA THR A 3 -19.15 22.85 -1.13
C THR A 3 -19.51 21.37 -1.04
N MET A 4 -18.56 20.48 -1.30
CA MET A 4 -18.76 19.05 -1.08
C MET A 4 -18.49 18.76 0.40
N GLN A 5 -19.55 18.67 1.20
CA GLN A 5 -19.46 18.21 2.58
C GLN A 5 -19.60 16.69 2.61
N LYS A 6 -18.69 16.00 3.30
CA LYS A 6 -18.97 14.65 3.81
C LYS A 6 -19.75 14.79 5.11
N ILE A 7 -20.65 13.83 5.34
CA ILE A 7 -21.25 13.60 6.64
C ILE A 7 -20.09 13.18 7.56
N ASP A 8 -19.76 14.03 8.53
CA ASP A 8 -18.81 13.83 9.65
C ASP A 8 -17.28 13.90 9.41
N GLY A 9 -16.76 14.89 8.65
CA GLY A 9 -15.29 15.12 8.58
C GLY A 9 -14.87 16.53 8.15
N GLU A 10 -13.57 16.87 8.30
CA GLU A 10 -12.98 18.15 7.89
C GLU A 10 -13.22 18.46 6.39
N GLN A 11 -13.36 19.74 6.04
CA GLN A 11 -13.78 20.18 4.71
C GLN A 11 -12.70 19.93 3.63
N PHE A 12 -13.12 19.45 2.45
CA PHE A 12 -12.28 19.48 1.24
C PHE A 12 -12.04 20.92 0.76
N ALA A 13 -11.08 21.12 -0.14
CA ALA A 13 -10.76 22.43 -0.71
C ALA A 13 -12.00 23.14 -1.28
N ILE A 14 -12.15 24.44 -0.98
CA ILE A 14 -13.32 25.23 -1.37
C ILE A 14 -13.09 25.88 -2.75
N GLY A 15 -13.89 25.48 -3.74
CA GLY A 15 -14.08 26.11 -5.07
C GLY A 15 -12.85 26.82 -5.67
N PRO A 16 -12.68 28.15 -5.47
CA PRO A 16 -11.56 28.91 -6.03
C PRO A 16 -10.17 28.37 -5.66
N ALA A 17 -10.04 27.65 -4.54
CA ALA A 17 -8.78 27.08 -4.06
C ALA A 17 -8.36 25.81 -4.81
N ILE A 18 -9.27 25.13 -5.51
CA ILE A 18 -8.98 23.84 -6.19
C ILE A 18 -7.97 24.06 -7.33
N SER A 19 -8.20 25.06 -8.20
CA SER A 19 -7.30 25.34 -9.33
C SER A 19 -5.90 25.69 -8.83
N SER A 20 -5.77 26.67 -7.94
CA SER A 20 -4.45 27.06 -7.41
C SER A 20 -3.78 25.94 -6.61
N ALA A 21 -4.54 25.04 -5.97
CA ALA A 21 -3.96 23.87 -5.30
C ALA A 21 -3.43 22.85 -6.30
N LEU A 22 -4.13 22.60 -7.40
CA LEU A 22 -3.66 21.74 -8.49
C LEU A 22 -2.45 22.33 -9.22
N ASP A 23 -2.41 23.65 -9.41
CA ASP A 23 -1.27 24.35 -10.00
C ASP A 23 -0.01 24.15 -9.14
N ARG A 24 -0.11 24.42 -7.84
CA ARG A 24 0.99 24.17 -6.88
C ARG A 24 1.40 22.70 -6.83
N PHE A 25 0.43 21.79 -6.78
CA PHE A 25 0.69 20.35 -6.82
C PHE A 25 1.52 19.96 -8.06
N SER A 26 1.15 20.50 -9.23
CA SER A 26 1.80 20.21 -10.50
C SER A 26 3.19 20.83 -10.61
N GLU A 27 3.36 22.06 -10.13
CA GLU A 27 4.64 22.76 -10.05
C GLU A 27 5.62 22.03 -9.12
N ASP A 28 5.17 21.65 -7.92
CA ASP A 28 5.96 20.89 -6.95
C ASP A 28 6.40 19.55 -7.53
N LEU A 29 5.47 18.79 -8.12
CA LEU A 29 5.78 17.47 -8.70
C LEU A 29 6.79 17.58 -9.86
N ARG A 30 6.67 18.62 -10.69
CA ARG A 30 7.65 18.92 -11.74
C ARG A 30 9.02 19.26 -11.15
N GLY A 31 9.05 20.06 -10.08
CA GLY A 31 10.27 20.40 -9.33
C GLY A 31 10.97 19.19 -8.74
N GLN A 32 10.21 18.17 -8.33
CA GLN A 32 10.71 16.87 -7.88
C GLN A 32 10.98 15.88 -9.03
N ASN A 33 11.13 16.38 -10.27
CA ASN A 33 11.43 15.57 -11.44
C ASN A 33 10.42 14.43 -11.71
N PHE A 34 9.16 14.62 -11.31
CA PHE A 34 8.11 13.59 -11.33
C PHE A 34 8.51 12.30 -10.58
N LEU A 35 9.24 12.46 -9.48
CA LEU A 35 9.73 11.37 -8.61
C LEU A 35 10.67 10.37 -9.32
N ARG A 36 11.24 10.74 -10.47
CA ARG A 36 12.20 9.91 -11.21
C ARG A 36 13.55 9.88 -10.52
N GLY A 37 14.22 8.72 -10.60
CA GLY A 37 15.59 8.53 -10.09
C GLY A 37 15.66 8.21 -8.59
N LEU A 38 14.51 7.95 -7.95
CA LEU A 38 14.43 7.47 -6.58
C LEU A 38 14.51 5.94 -6.55
N ASP A 39 14.98 5.38 -5.44
CA ASP A 39 14.75 3.95 -5.18
C ASP A 39 13.27 3.71 -4.83
N ARG A 40 12.82 2.46 -4.94
CA ARG A 40 11.42 2.07 -4.76
C ARG A 40 10.80 2.58 -3.45
N GLU A 41 11.54 2.56 -2.35
CA GLU A 41 10.97 2.92 -1.04
C GLU A 41 10.87 4.41 -0.86
N THR A 42 11.92 5.13 -1.25
CA THR A 42 11.89 6.59 -1.29
C THR A 42 10.79 7.06 -2.23
N PHE A 43 10.63 6.44 -3.40
CA PHE A 43 9.52 6.69 -4.31
C PHE A 43 8.16 6.43 -3.64
N ALA A 44 7.98 5.27 -3.00
CA ALA A 44 6.71 4.91 -2.35
C ALA A 44 6.30 5.92 -1.27
N ASP A 45 7.27 6.40 -0.48
CA ASP A 45 7.03 7.38 0.58
C ASP A 45 6.64 8.75 0.04
N GLU A 46 7.36 9.24 -0.97
CA GLU A 46 7.05 10.51 -1.63
C GLU A 46 5.71 10.44 -2.37
N ALA A 47 5.47 9.35 -3.10
CA ALA A 47 4.23 9.10 -3.82
C ALA A 47 3.01 9.05 -2.88
N ALA A 48 3.14 8.43 -1.70
CA ALA A 48 2.12 8.44 -0.66
C ALA A 48 1.79 9.87 -0.19
N GLY A 49 2.80 10.73 -0.03
CA GLY A 49 2.61 12.14 0.31
C GLY A 49 1.90 12.93 -0.79
N TYR A 50 2.23 12.70 -2.06
CA TYR A 50 1.50 13.30 -3.19
C TYR A 50 0.07 12.77 -3.30
N PHE A 51 -0.16 11.48 -3.07
CA PHE A 51 -1.50 10.91 -3.06
C PHE A 51 -2.38 11.51 -1.96
N ASN A 52 -1.86 11.65 -0.73
CA ASN A 52 -2.60 12.30 0.36
C ASN A 52 -2.99 13.74 0.00
N ARG A 53 -2.03 14.53 -0.53
CA ARG A 53 -2.29 15.91 -0.98
C ARG A 53 -3.39 15.95 -2.05
N LEU A 54 -3.32 15.09 -3.07
CA LEU A 54 -4.32 15.03 -4.13
C LEU A 54 -5.69 14.55 -3.61
N ASN A 55 -5.70 13.67 -2.61
CA ASN A 55 -6.91 13.19 -1.95
C ASN A 55 -7.64 14.31 -1.21
N SER A 56 -6.90 15.21 -0.54
CA SER A 56 -7.46 16.39 0.14
C SER A 56 -7.96 17.48 -0.81
N ILE A 57 -7.36 17.62 -2.00
CA ILE A 57 -7.81 18.60 -3.02
C ILE A 57 -9.21 18.24 -3.53
N HIS A 58 -9.47 16.94 -3.74
CA HIS A 58 -10.78 16.40 -4.18
C HIS A 58 -11.42 17.15 -5.37
N PRO A 59 -10.72 17.24 -6.52
CA PRO A 59 -11.05 18.22 -7.56
C PRO A 59 -12.33 17.95 -8.36
N PHE A 60 -12.86 16.73 -8.34
CA PHE A 60 -14.05 16.34 -9.10
C PHE A 60 -15.28 16.14 -8.21
N ARG A 61 -16.48 16.25 -8.79
CA ARG A 61 -17.75 15.99 -8.09
C ARG A 61 -17.97 14.51 -7.76
N GLU A 62 -17.44 13.63 -8.59
CA GLU A 62 -17.42 12.17 -8.46
C GLU A 62 -16.21 11.63 -9.24
N GLY A 63 -15.76 10.42 -8.91
CA GLY A 63 -14.70 9.74 -9.67
C GLY A 63 -13.28 10.03 -9.19
N ASN A 64 -13.09 10.87 -8.17
CA ASN A 64 -11.76 11.22 -7.63
C ASN A 64 -10.88 10.00 -7.38
N GLY A 65 -11.38 8.99 -6.65
CA GLY A 65 -10.59 7.80 -6.32
C GLY A 65 -10.11 7.03 -7.56
N ARG A 66 -10.92 6.92 -8.62
CA ARG A 66 -10.50 6.27 -9.88
C ARG A 66 -9.42 7.07 -10.57
N THR A 67 -9.66 8.38 -10.76
CA THR A 67 -8.70 9.27 -11.42
C THR A 67 -7.38 9.37 -10.68
N GLN A 68 -7.42 9.45 -9.34
CA GLN A 68 -6.22 9.53 -8.49
C GLN A 68 -5.37 8.26 -8.60
N ARG A 69 -5.99 7.08 -8.55
CA ARG A 69 -5.26 5.81 -8.69
C ARG A 69 -4.59 5.70 -10.06
N GLU A 70 -5.33 5.96 -11.14
CA GLU A 70 -4.77 5.92 -12.50
C GLU A 70 -3.63 6.93 -12.68
N PHE A 71 -3.78 8.14 -12.14
CA PHE A 71 -2.70 9.13 -12.14
C PHE A 71 -1.46 8.64 -11.43
N MET A 72 -1.60 8.05 -10.23
CA MET A 72 -0.45 7.52 -9.48
C MET A 72 0.18 6.32 -10.16
N THR A 73 -0.60 5.43 -10.77
CA THR A 73 -0.09 4.29 -11.56
C THR A 73 0.74 4.78 -12.75
N ALA A 74 0.26 5.79 -13.47
CA ALA A 74 1.00 6.41 -14.57
C ALA A 74 2.28 7.12 -14.09
N LEU A 75 2.20 7.84 -12.97
CA LEU A 75 3.36 8.50 -12.35
C LEU A 75 4.43 7.47 -11.95
N ALA A 76 4.04 6.37 -11.30
CA ALA A 76 4.93 5.29 -10.93
C ALA A 76 5.63 4.68 -12.13
N LYS A 77 4.86 4.35 -13.18
CA LYS A 77 5.41 3.80 -14.43
C LYS A 77 6.42 4.74 -15.07
N ASN A 78 6.14 6.05 -15.10
CA ASN A 78 7.07 7.06 -15.59
C ASN A 78 8.33 7.20 -14.70
N ALA A 79 8.21 6.93 -13.40
CA ALA A 79 9.31 6.92 -12.44
C ALA A 79 10.16 5.63 -12.47
N GLY A 80 9.73 4.59 -13.19
CA GLY A 80 10.40 3.28 -13.23
C GLY A 80 9.98 2.34 -12.10
N HIS A 81 8.79 2.56 -11.54
CA HIS A 81 8.20 1.74 -10.47
C HIS A 81 6.80 1.25 -10.86
N GLU A 82 6.26 0.35 -10.04
CA GLU A 82 4.88 -0.11 -10.15
C GLU A 82 4.08 0.26 -8.90
N LEU A 83 2.76 0.40 -9.06
CA LEU A 83 1.79 0.52 -7.97
C LEU A 83 0.57 -0.31 -8.35
N ASN A 84 0.30 -1.37 -7.60
CA ASN A 84 -0.86 -2.22 -7.81
C ASN A 84 -1.96 -1.90 -6.78
N PHE A 85 -2.92 -1.06 -7.14
CA PHE A 85 -4.03 -0.73 -6.23
C PHE A 85 -5.08 -1.85 -6.10
N ASP A 86 -5.06 -2.89 -6.94
CA ASP A 86 -6.07 -3.94 -6.93
C ASP A 86 -6.00 -4.82 -5.66
N VAL A 87 -4.83 -4.85 -5.02
CA VAL A 87 -4.62 -5.54 -3.73
C VAL A 87 -4.99 -4.71 -2.50
N VAL A 88 -5.57 -3.51 -2.68
CA VAL A 88 -5.97 -2.62 -1.59
C VAL A 88 -7.48 -2.73 -1.35
N SER A 89 -7.87 -3.12 -0.14
CA SER A 89 -9.28 -3.16 0.25
C SER A 89 -9.87 -1.76 0.39
N ALA A 90 -11.20 -1.65 0.19
CA ALA A 90 -11.91 -0.39 0.35
C ALA A 90 -11.78 0.15 1.78
N GLU A 91 -11.87 -0.74 2.77
CA GLU A 91 -11.67 -0.41 4.19
C GLU A 91 -10.27 0.16 4.45
N ARG A 92 -9.21 -0.46 3.91
CA ARG A 92 -7.84 0.03 4.07
C ARG A 92 -7.64 1.42 3.45
N MET A 93 -8.15 1.63 2.25
CA MET A 93 -8.08 2.94 1.58
C MET A 93 -8.83 4.01 2.38
N ALA A 94 -10.00 3.67 2.93
CA ALA A 94 -10.78 4.57 3.77
C ALA A 94 -10.03 4.96 5.05
N GLN A 95 -9.50 3.98 5.78
CA GLN A 95 -8.74 4.25 7.01
C GLN A 95 -7.49 5.11 6.76
N ALA A 96 -6.73 4.83 5.70
CA ALA A 96 -5.57 5.64 5.33
C ALA A 96 -5.97 7.07 4.95
N SER A 97 -7.07 7.23 4.22
CA SER A 97 -7.61 8.55 3.85
C SER A 97 -8.05 9.37 5.06
N ILE A 98 -8.74 8.74 6.01
CA ILE A 98 -9.16 9.37 7.27
C ILE A 98 -7.93 9.80 8.08
N ALA A 99 -6.94 8.92 8.22
CA ALA A 99 -5.69 9.23 8.92
C ALA A 99 -4.97 10.43 8.31
N GLY A 100 -4.79 10.44 6.99
CA GLY A 100 -4.07 11.49 6.29
C GLY A 100 -4.80 12.83 6.28
N HIS A 101 -6.13 12.82 6.25
CA HIS A 101 -6.95 14.04 6.22
C HIS A 101 -7.16 14.63 7.61
N GLU A 102 -7.59 13.83 8.60
CA GLU A 102 -7.96 14.33 9.92
C GLU A 102 -6.76 14.53 10.85
N ARG A 103 -5.72 13.70 10.71
CA ARG A 103 -4.56 13.71 11.62
C ARG A 103 -3.29 14.24 10.96
N GLY A 104 -3.33 14.52 9.66
CA GLY A 104 -2.12 14.78 8.87
C GLY A 104 -1.15 13.59 8.84
N ASP A 105 -1.62 12.39 9.21
CA ASP A 105 -0.80 11.20 9.36
C ASP A 105 -0.74 10.43 8.04
N VAL A 106 0.38 10.58 7.34
CA VAL A 106 0.64 9.95 6.04
C VAL A 106 1.23 8.54 6.20
N ASP A 107 1.55 8.08 7.41
CA ASP A 107 2.28 6.81 7.58
C ASP A 107 1.44 5.60 7.13
N ALA A 108 0.12 5.66 7.28
CA ALA A 108 -0.79 4.66 6.72
C ALA A 108 -0.69 4.57 5.18
N PHE A 109 -0.61 5.72 4.50
CA PHE A 109 -0.37 5.77 3.06
C PHE A 109 1.03 5.27 2.70
N LYS A 110 2.08 5.68 3.43
CA LYS A 110 3.45 5.22 3.17
C LYS A 110 3.56 3.70 3.28
N ARG A 111 3.02 3.11 4.36
CA ARG A 111 2.96 1.66 4.51
C ARG A 111 2.26 1.01 3.32
N MET A 112 1.10 1.52 2.93
CA MET A 112 0.35 0.99 1.79
C MET A 112 1.13 1.10 0.48
N PHE A 113 1.75 2.24 0.19
CA PHE A 113 2.53 2.45 -1.04
C PHE A 113 3.78 1.57 -1.09
N ARG A 114 4.46 1.35 0.05
CA ARG A 114 5.59 0.41 0.14
C ARG A 114 5.16 -1.04 -0.12
N GLU A 115 3.92 -1.38 0.21
CA GLU A 115 3.34 -2.71 -0.05
C GLU A 115 2.99 -2.89 -1.51
N ILE A 116 2.22 -1.96 -2.09
CA ILE A 116 1.70 -2.11 -3.45
C ILE A 116 2.72 -1.83 -4.56
N SER A 117 3.91 -1.34 -4.18
CA SER A 117 5.06 -1.21 -5.08
C SER A 117 6.03 -2.40 -5.01
N ASP A 118 5.88 -3.28 -4.02
CA ASP A 118 6.77 -4.43 -3.81
C ASP A 118 6.15 -5.69 -4.44
N PRO A 119 6.75 -6.25 -5.51
CA PRO A 119 6.18 -7.41 -6.20
C PRO A 119 5.94 -8.62 -5.31
N GLU A 120 6.80 -8.87 -4.32
CA GLU A 120 6.62 -10.01 -3.40
C GLU A 120 5.43 -9.79 -2.46
N ARG A 121 5.23 -8.55 -2.00
CA ARG A 121 4.12 -8.22 -1.10
C ARG A 121 2.80 -8.14 -1.87
N VAL A 122 2.83 -7.62 -3.10
CA VAL A 122 1.69 -7.65 -4.03
C VAL A 122 1.25 -9.09 -4.27
N GLN A 123 2.17 -9.98 -4.67
CA GLN A 123 1.82 -11.38 -4.92
C GLN A 123 1.23 -12.07 -3.67
N ALA A 124 1.76 -11.79 -2.48
CA ALA A 124 1.23 -12.34 -1.23
C ALA A 124 -0.21 -11.86 -0.96
N LEU A 125 -0.51 -10.57 -1.21
CA LEU A 125 -1.85 -10.02 -1.08
C LEU A 125 -2.81 -10.58 -2.14
N GLU A 126 -2.37 -10.75 -3.40
CA GLU A 126 -3.18 -11.35 -4.46
C GLU A 126 -3.56 -12.80 -4.12
N LYS A 127 -2.63 -13.60 -3.59
CA LYS A 127 -2.92 -14.96 -3.13
C LYS A 127 -3.99 -14.96 -2.03
N ALA A 128 -3.87 -14.06 -1.05
CA ALA A 128 -4.83 -13.93 0.04
C ALA A 128 -6.22 -13.48 -0.47
N GLN A 129 -6.26 -12.46 -1.34
CA GLN A 129 -7.47 -12.00 -2.01
C GLN A 129 -8.17 -13.14 -2.76
N ASN A 130 -7.44 -13.86 -3.61
CA ASN A 130 -7.99 -14.96 -4.40
C ASN A 130 -8.55 -16.08 -3.50
N PHE A 131 -7.82 -16.41 -2.43
CA PHE A 131 -8.30 -17.38 -1.44
C PHE A 131 -9.60 -16.88 -0.78
N LEU A 132 -9.62 -15.67 -0.23
CA LEU A 132 -10.80 -15.12 0.46
C LEU A 132 -12.02 -15.03 -0.48
N THR A 133 -11.82 -14.58 -1.72
CA THR A 133 -12.86 -14.57 -2.75
C THR A 133 -13.38 -15.97 -3.04
N SER A 134 -12.50 -16.98 -3.13
CA SER A 134 -12.92 -18.38 -3.33
C SER A 134 -13.78 -18.93 -2.18
N GLN A 135 -13.59 -18.40 -0.97
CA GLN A 135 -14.39 -18.75 0.21
C GLN A 135 -15.68 -17.93 0.34
N GLY A 136 -15.97 -17.03 -0.61
CA GLY A 136 -17.11 -16.11 -0.53
C GLY A 136 -16.98 -15.04 0.55
N PHE A 137 -15.75 -14.78 1.01
CA PHE A 137 -15.48 -13.77 2.04
C PHE A 137 -15.32 -12.38 1.42
N ASP A 138 -16.04 -11.40 1.97
CA ASP A 138 -15.97 -10.00 1.55
C ASP A 138 -14.74 -9.30 2.17
N TRP A 139 -13.59 -9.49 1.51
CA TRP A 139 -12.33 -8.90 1.94
C TRP A 139 -12.25 -7.39 1.67
N LEU A 140 -13.07 -6.83 0.77
CA LEU A 140 -13.04 -5.40 0.44
C LEU A 140 -13.45 -4.54 1.64
N ASN A 141 -14.35 -5.05 2.48
CA ASN A 141 -14.82 -4.40 3.71
C ASN A 141 -14.01 -4.79 4.97
N ARG A 142 -12.81 -5.36 4.78
CA ARG A 142 -11.87 -5.67 5.88
C ARG A 142 -10.53 -5.03 5.60
N TYR A 143 -9.88 -4.54 6.66
CA TYR A 143 -8.51 -4.07 6.53
C TYR A 143 -7.61 -5.27 6.21
N MET A 144 -6.89 -5.21 5.10
CA MET A 144 -5.96 -6.26 4.68
C MET A 144 -4.59 -5.67 4.35
N ALA A 145 -3.54 -6.19 4.96
CA ALA A 145 -2.17 -5.75 4.73
C ALA A 145 -1.18 -6.89 4.93
N THR A 146 0.06 -6.66 4.50
CA THR A 146 1.15 -7.55 4.91
C THR A 146 1.69 -7.17 6.29
N THR A 147 2.33 -8.10 6.97
CA THR A 147 3.10 -7.83 8.20
C THR A 147 4.25 -6.86 7.92
N GLU A 148 4.59 -6.02 8.88
CA GLU A 148 5.71 -5.08 8.84
C GLU A 148 6.89 -5.64 9.62
N PRO A 149 8.15 -5.34 9.25
CA PRO A 149 9.33 -5.71 10.02
C PRO A 149 9.35 -5.13 11.45
N GLY A 150 9.86 -5.90 12.42
CA GLY A 150 10.03 -5.44 13.81
C GLY A 150 8.71 -5.20 14.55
N ARG A 151 7.62 -5.89 14.17
CA ARG A 151 6.31 -5.77 14.80
C ARG A 151 5.91 -7.10 15.43
N CYS A 152 5.30 -7.00 16.61
CA CYS A 152 4.62 -8.12 17.24
C CYS A 152 3.20 -8.25 16.72
N TYR A 153 2.80 -9.48 16.44
CA TYR A 153 1.47 -9.84 15.99
C TYR A 153 0.87 -10.85 16.94
N ASP A 154 -0.44 -10.72 17.13
CA ASP A 154 -1.25 -11.52 18.02
C ASP A 154 -2.61 -11.77 17.33
N GLY A 155 -2.92 -13.02 17.01
CA GLY A 155 -4.16 -13.35 16.32
C GLY A 155 -4.29 -14.83 15.99
N VAL A 156 -5.21 -15.15 15.08
CA VAL A 156 -5.57 -16.53 14.73
C VAL A 156 -5.08 -16.85 13.33
N LEU A 157 -4.36 -17.97 13.18
CA LEU A 157 -3.87 -18.44 11.89
C LEU A 157 -5.05 -18.92 11.03
N VAL A 158 -5.19 -18.35 9.83
CA VAL A 158 -6.15 -18.84 8.83
C VAL A 158 -5.54 -19.99 8.02
N GLY A 159 -4.25 -19.91 7.70
CA GLY A 159 -3.55 -20.97 6.99
C GLY A 159 -2.16 -20.57 6.51
N VAL A 160 -1.43 -21.57 6.01
CA VAL A 160 -0.10 -21.41 5.42
C VAL A 160 -0.15 -21.84 3.95
N GLY A 161 0.37 -21.00 3.07
CA GLY A 161 0.46 -21.23 1.63
C GLY A 161 1.89 -21.00 1.13
N GLY A 162 2.69 -22.07 1.10
CA GLY A 162 4.10 -21.99 0.66
C GLY A 162 4.95 -21.15 1.59
N SER A 163 5.49 -20.03 1.08
CA SER A 163 6.32 -19.08 1.83
C SER A 163 5.53 -18.05 2.63
N ASP A 164 4.21 -17.97 2.41
CA ASP A 164 3.34 -16.97 3.00
C ASP A 164 2.33 -17.65 3.95
N PHE A 165 1.88 -16.93 4.97
CA PHE A 165 0.74 -17.32 5.80
C PHE A 165 -0.29 -16.20 5.82
N MET A 166 -1.52 -16.55 6.16
CA MET A 166 -2.58 -15.60 6.44
C MET A 166 -3.09 -15.81 7.86
N MET A 167 -3.26 -14.71 8.58
CA MET A 167 -3.87 -14.67 9.91
C MET A 167 -4.93 -13.57 9.95
N HIS A 168 -5.73 -13.56 11.00
CA HIS A 168 -6.57 -12.43 11.31
C HIS A 168 -6.50 -12.11 12.80
N ASP A 169 -6.68 -10.83 13.12
CA ASP A 169 -7.02 -10.39 14.47
C ASP A 169 -8.53 -10.03 14.51
N LYS A 170 -8.96 -9.20 15.47
CA LYS A 170 -10.36 -8.77 15.59
C LYS A 170 -10.82 -7.86 14.44
N GLN A 171 -9.90 -7.16 13.79
CA GLN A 171 -10.16 -6.04 12.88
C GLN A 171 -9.50 -6.23 11.51
N ASN A 172 -8.38 -6.96 11.45
CA ASN A 172 -7.48 -7.00 10.31
C ASN A 172 -7.24 -8.42 9.82
N ILE A 173 -7.04 -8.53 8.51
CA ILE A 173 -6.44 -9.69 7.86
C ILE A 173 -4.99 -9.34 7.55
N LEU A 174 -4.07 -10.22 7.96
CA LEU A 174 -2.65 -10.01 7.81
C LEU A 174 -2.01 -11.16 7.05
N VAL A 175 -1.14 -10.80 6.11
CA VAL A 175 -0.36 -11.75 5.32
C VAL A 175 1.12 -11.59 5.68
N GLY A 176 1.77 -12.64 6.13
CA GLY A 176 3.18 -12.60 6.53
C GLY A 176 3.98 -13.75 5.93
N LYS A 177 5.27 -13.84 6.28
CA LYS A 177 6.14 -14.92 5.81
C LYS A 177 6.13 -16.08 6.79
N THR A 178 5.96 -17.30 6.29
CA THR A 178 5.89 -18.53 7.11
C THR A 178 7.14 -18.75 7.94
N LYS A 179 8.28 -18.21 7.52
CA LYS A 179 9.53 -18.25 8.30
C LYS A 179 9.46 -17.48 9.62
N ASP A 180 8.54 -16.51 9.74
CA ASP A 180 8.36 -15.67 10.93
C ASP A 180 7.42 -16.32 11.97
N LEU A 181 6.72 -17.40 11.60
CA LEU A 181 5.86 -18.15 12.53
C LEU A 181 6.68 -19.03 13.48
N PRO A 182 6.17 -19.29 14.71
CA PRO A 182 6.81 -20.18 15.67
C PRO A 182 6.93 -21.61 15.14
N ARG A 183 7.85 -22.38 15.75
CA ARG A 183 8.09 -23.79 15.42
C ARG A 183 7.79 -24.68 16.63
N PRO A 184 7.07 -25.81 16.46
CA PRO A 184 6.47 -26.32 15.22
C PRO A 184 5.39 -25.38 14.66
N LEU A 185 5.09 -25.51 13.35
CA LEU A 185 4.11 -24.61 12.73
C LEU A 185 2.73 -24.79 13.39
N PRO A 186 2.05 -23.69 13.71
CA PRO A 186 0.70 -23.75 14.25
C PRO A 186 -0.28 -24.32 13.23
N GLU A 187 -1.32 -25.01 13.72
CA GLU A 187 -2.41 -25.50 12.90
C GLU A 187 -3.41 -24.38 12.58
N GLN A 188 -4.20 -24.56 11.52
CA GLN A 188 -5.27 -23.64 11.16
C GLN A 188 -6.25 -23.47 12.35
N GLY A 189 -6.64 -22.22 12.63
CA GLY A 189 -7.50 -21.86 13.74
C GLY A 189 -6.79 -21.71 15.09
N GLN A 190 -5.49 -22.00 15.18
CA GLN A 190 -4.72 -21.76 16.40
C GLN A 190 -4.37 -20.29 16.57
N HIS A 191 -4.34 -19.88 17.83
CA HIS A 191 -3.84 -18.57 18.24
C HIS A 191 -2.31 -18.54 18.17
N VAL A 192 -1.76 -17.48 17.58
CA VAL A 192 -0.33 -17.32 17.34
C VAL A 192 0.12 -15.93 17.79
N VAL A 193 1.27 -15.90 18.47
CA VAL A 193 1.98 -14.67 18.82
C VAL A 193 3.40 -14.78 18.31
N PHE A 194 3.86 -13.81 17.53
CA PHE A 194 5.21 -13.78 16.98
C PHE A 194 5.65 -12.34 16.70
N GLU A 195 6.96 -12.16 16.55
CA GLU A 195 7.56 -10.89 16.16
C GLU A 195 8.29 -11.07 14.82
N THR A 196 8.04 -10.16 13.88
CA THR A 196 8.76 -10.15 12.60
C THR A 196 10.18 -9.63 12.78
N PRO A 197 11.17 -10.17 12.06
CA PRO A 197 12.55 -9.69 12.15
C PRO A 197 12.66 -8.20 11.82
N GLN A 198 13.54 -7.49 12.55
CA GLN A 198 13.88 -6.11 12.18
C GLN A 198 14.57 -6.07 10.82
N ARG A 199 14.33 -4.98 10.10
CA ARG A 199 14.98 -4.75 8.81
C ARG A 199 16.44 -4.34 9.02
N THR A 200 17.37 -5.25 8.76
CA THR A 200 18.81 -4.93 8.77
C THR A 200 19.29 -4.49 7.39
N ARG A 201 20.39 -3.72 7.32
CA ARG A 201 21.01 -3.31 6.05
C ARG A 201 21.40 -4.49 5.14
N ALA A 202 21.56 -5.70 5.69
CA ALA A 202 21.83 -6.91 4.95
C ALA A 202 20.59 -7.42 4.18
N ASN A 203 19.42 -7.46 4.83
CA ASN A 203 18.17 -7.95 4.23
C ASN A 203 17.61 -7.02 3.16
N ALA A 204 18.00 -5.73 3.13
CA ALA A 204 17.60 -4.77 2.12
C ALA A 204 18.26 -5.02 0.73
N ARG A 205 19.31 -5.85 0.66
CA ARG A 205 19.97 -6.21 -0.59
C ARG A 205 19.47 -7.50 -1.21
N GLU A 206 18.86 -8.41 -0.43
CA GLU A 206 18.36 -9.70 -0.94
C GLU A 206 17.09 -9.58 -1.81
N GLY A 207 16.34 -8.48 -1.68
CA GLY A 207 15.25 -8.14 -2.62
C GLY A 207 15.73 -7.56 -3.96
N ARG A 208 17.05 -7.42 -4.17
CA ARG A 208 17.60 -7.20 -5.50
C ARG A 208 17.67 -8.56 -6.16
N GLY A 209 16.62 -8.89 -6.92
CA GLY A 209 16.70 -9.96 -7.90
C GLY A 209 18.02 -9.83 -8.65
N ARG A 210 18.74 -10.95 -8.75
CA ARG A 210 19.87 -11.07 -9.65
C ARG A 210 19.33 -10.73 -11.03
N ASP A 211 19.74 -9.58 -11.55
CA ASP A 211 19.77 -9.38 -13.00
C ASP A 211 20.80 -10.40 -13.48
N ASP A 212 20.28 -11.56 -13.89
CA ASP A 212 21.08 -12.60 -14.50
C ASP A 212 21.68 -12.03 -15.78
N ASP A 213 23.00 -11.99 -15.80
CA ASP A 213 23.88 -11.94 -16.95
C ASP A 213 23.28 -12.77 -18.10
N PHE A 214 22.69 -12.12 -19.09
CA PHE A 214 22.61 -12.67 -20.43
C PHE A 214 23.73 -12.06 -21.25
N GLY A 215 24.88 -12.73 -21.16
CA GLY A 215 25.86 -12.67 -22.23
C GLY A 215 25.22 -13.10 -23.54
N HIS A 216 25.33 -12.25 -24.55
CA HIS A 216 25.31 -12.68 -25.94
C HIS A 216 26.53 -12.12 -26.63
N GLY A 217 27.57 -12.95 -26.70
CA GLY A 217 28.41 -12.97 -27.88
C GLY A 217 27.62 -13.62 -29.02
N LEU A 218 27.67 -13.00 -30.19
CA LEU A 218 27.87 -13.56 -31.54
C LEU A 218 27.27 -12.59 -32.57
N GLY A 219 28.15 -12.06 -33.44
CA GLY A 219 27.84 -11.14 -34.53
C GLY A 219 29.03 -10.26 -34.85
#